data_AF-A0A377NI41-F1
#
_entry.id   AF-A0A377NI41-F1
#
_cell.length_a   1.000
_cell.length_b   1.000
_cell.length_c   1.000
_cell.angle_alpha   90.00
_cell.angle_beta   90.00
_cell.angle_gamma   90.00
#
_symmetry.space_group_name_H-M   'P 1'
#
loop_
_entity.id
_entity.type
_entity.pdbx_description
1 polymer ?
#
loop_
_entity_poly.entity_id
_entity_poly.type
_entity_poly.pdbx_seq_one_letter_code
_entity_poly.pdbx_strand_id
1 'polypeptide(L)'
;MIFHAYDELLKSKHRLSLLLFFFLNSASALFAMINPAVKMAKSTLPLIIIGVVCVLGLIFIYLNKKTELFRLSICSIVVGSLWAWHIILQFDKFGDYDKSYLLVSLLSIFFISVIALSDNFLAFCLHVAPSTGTVIYLDGFTHISKILFTVALPLIGLYLHHMMLKRSDAFTRRMLTNLYSERQKFSDLSMIDPLTGLYNRRGLQNKLETVFSQDKSSHYVMLLDIDHFKAYNDNYGHSMGDQALVRVSAAIRDAVRSRGRGGSLRR
;
A
#
# COMPACT_ATOMS: atom_id res chain seq x y z
N MET A 1 -1.51 10.69 10.79
CA MET A 1 -1.46 9.21 10.95
C MET A 1 -1.87 8.48 9.66
N ILE A 2 -3.06 8.71 9.07
CA ILE A 2 -3.53 8.02 7.84
C ILE A 2 -2.64 8.31 6.61
N PHE A 3 -2.28 9.57 6.35
CA PHE A 3 -1.40 9.91 5.23
C PHE A 3 -0.04 9.23 5.35
N HIS A 4 0.51 9.17 6.57
CA HIS A 4 1.79 8.54 6.83
C HIS A 4 1.75 7.01 6.61
N ALA A 5 0.67 6.34 7.04
CA ALA A 5 0.46 4.91 6.82
C ALA A 5 0.20 4.58 5.34
N TYR A 6 -0.50 5.46 4.62
CA TYR A 6 -0.75 5.32 3.18
C TYR A 6 0.54 5.45 2.37
N ASP A 7 1.38 6.44 2.69
CA ASP A 7 2.67 6.64 2.03
C ASP A 7 3.63 5.47 2.31
N GLU A 8 3.64 4.91 3.52
CA GLU A 8 4.41 3.71 3.84
C GLU A 8 3.94 2.49 3.02
N LEU A 9 2.63 2.32 2.86
CA LEU A 9 2.07 1.23 2.07
C LEU A 9 2.40 1.39 0.57
N LEU A 10 2.32 2.60 0.04
CA LEU A 10 2.71 2.91 -1.35
C LEU A 10 4.20 2.64 -1.59
N LYS A 11 5.08 3.07 -0.67
CA LYS A 11 6.53 2.81 -0.77
C LYS A 11 6.84 1.31 -0.71
N SER A 12 6.15 0.57 0.17
CA SER A 12 6.26 -0.89 0.27
C SER A 12 5.87 -1.58 -1.04
N LYS A 13 4.73 -1.18 -1.62
CA LYS A 13 4.24 -1.72 -2.89
C LYS A 13 5.20 -1.45 -4.05
N HIS A 14 5.69 -0.21 -4.18
CA HIS A 14 6.66 0.15 -5.23
C HIS A 14 7.95 -0.67 -5.14
N ARG A 15 8.45 -0.86 -3.92
CA ARG A 15 9.64 -1.68 -3.66
C ARG A 15 9.42 -3.14 -4.03
N LEU A 16 8.25 -3.70 -3.74
CA LEU A 16 7.91 -5.08 -4.10
C LEU A 16 7.88 -5.25 -5.63
N SER A 17 7.27 -4.31 -6.36
CA SER A 17 7.27 -4.33 -7.84
C SER A 17 8.69 -4.29 -8.41
N LEU A 18 9.58 -3.46 -7.86
CA LEU A 18 10.99 -3.41 -8.26
C LEU A 18 11.73 -4.73 -8.00
N LEU A 19 11.53 -5.34 -6.82
CA LEU A 19 12.12 -6.65 -6.49
C LEU A 19 11.64 -7.73 -7.46
N LEU A 20 10.33 -7.79 -7.70
CA LEU A 20 9.73 -8.76 -8.62
C LEU A 20 10.22 -8.56 -10.04
N PHE A 21 10.35 -7.31 -10.49
CA PHE A 21 10.87 -6.94 -11.80
C PHE A 21 12.30 -7.41 -12.01
N PHE A 22 13.22 -7.09 -11.10
CA PHE A 22 14.60 -7.53 -11.24
C PHE A 22 14.76 -9.04 -11.06
N PHE A 23 14.02 -9.65 -10.14
CA PHE A 23 14.04 -11.10 -9.94
C PHE A 23 13.64 -11.84 -11.21
N LEU A 24 12.47 -11.55 -11.78
CA LEU A 24 12.00 -12.24 -12.99
C LEU A 24 12.93 -12.02 -14.18
N ASN A 25 13.42 -10.80 -14.40
CA ASN A 25 14.35 -10.54 -15.50
C ASN A 25 15.70 -11.26 -15.31
N SER A 26 16.24 -11.31 -14.09
CA SER A 26 17.47 -12.06 -13.81
C SER A 26 17.28 -13.57 -13.99
N ALA A 27 16.15 -14.12 -13.53
CA ALA A 27 15.82 -15.53 -13.68
C ALA A 27 15.61 -15.92 -15.15
N SER A 28 14.90 -15.09 -15.93
CA SER A 28 14.72 -15.29 -17.37
C SER A 28 16.04 -15.18 -18.14
N ALA A 29 16.91 -14.23 -17.77
CA ALA A 29 18.24 -14.13 -18.38
C ALA A 29 19.09 -15.37 -18.09
N LEU A 30 19.12 -15.84 -16.84
CA LEU A 30 19.83 -17.05 -16.44
C LEU A 30 19.28 -18.29 -17.18
N PHE A 31 17.96 -18.43 -17.26
CA PHE A 31 17.32 -19.53 -17.98
C PHE A 31 17.72 -19.56 -19.45
N ALA A 32 17.69 -18.40 -20.13
CA ALA A 32 18.09 -18.28 -21.53
C ALA A 32 19.59 -18.58 -21.76
N MET A 33 20.45 -18.34 -20.76
CA MET A 33 21.87 -18.72 -20.83
C MET A 33 22.08 -20.23 -20.67
N ILE A 34 21.33 -20.88 -19.77
CA ILE A 34 21.43 -22.32 -19.52
C ILE A 34 20.82 -23.12 -20.69
N ASN A 35 19.67 -22.68 -21.19
CA ASN A 35 18.90 -23.32 -22.25
C ASN A 35 18.77 -22.39 -23.46
N PRO A 36 19.83 -22.24 -24.26
CA PRO A 36 19.80 -21.35 -25.41
C PRO A 36 18.90 -21.91 -26.51
N ALA A 37 18.14 -21.04 -27.15
CA ALA A 37 17.31 -21.39 -28.29
C ALA A 37 18.16 -21.84 -29.51
N VAL A 38 19.36 -21.27 -29.67
CA VAL A 38 20.38 -21.70 -30.65
C VAL A 38 21.67 -22.06 -29.92
N LYS A 39 22.20 -23.28 -30.14
CA LYS A 39 23.42 -23.78 -29.46
C LYS A 39 24.64 -22.85 -29.58
N MET A 40 24.79 -22.13 -30.70
CA MET A 40 25.89 -21.17 -30.95
C MET A 40 25.63 -19.75 -30.41
N ALA A 41 24.52 -19.54 -29.70
CA ALA A 41 24.09 -18.24 -29.20
C ALA A 41 23.90 -18.22 -27.67
N LYS A 42 24.66 -19.05 -26.95
CA LYS A 42 24.54 -19.26 -25.50
C LYS A 42 24.54 -17.99 -24.65
N SER A 43 25.28 -16.96 -25.04
CA SER A 43 25.44 -15.77 -24.17
C SER A 43 25.70 -14.52 -25.00
N THR A 44 24.63 -13.91 -25.52
CA THR A 44 24.73 -12.59 -26.15
C THR A 44 25.08 -11.54 -25.10
N LEU A 45 25.85 -10.51 -25.46
CA LEU A 45 26.17 -9.38 -24.59
C LEU A 45 24.96 -8.76 -23.85
N PRO A 46 23.83 -8.40 -24.50
CA PRO A 46 22.68 -7.83 -23.81
C PRO A 46 22.10 -8.75 -22.72
N LEU A 47 22.11 -10.07 -22.93
CA LEU A 47 21.62 -11.04 -21.95
C LEU A 47 22.45 -11.05 -20.67
N ILE A 48 23.78 -10.97 -20.81
CA ILE A 48 24.71 -10.86 -19.67
C ILE A 48 24.46 -9.55 -18.92
N ILE A 49 24.30 -8.44 -19.66
CA ILE A 49 24.01 -7.13 -19.07
C ILE A 49 22.70 -7.17 -18.28
N ILE A 50 21.62 -7.77 -18.81
CA ILE A 50 20.34 -7.92 -18.10
C ILE A 50 20.56 -8.68 -16.78
N GLY A 51 21.23 -9.83 -16.82
CA GLY A 51 21.51 -10.64 -15.63
C GLY A 51 22.28 -9.86 -14.57
N VAL A 52 23.38 -9.20 -14.95
CA VAL A 52 24.23 -8.43 -14.03
C VAL A 52 23.48 -7.23 -13.46
N VAL A 53 22.84 -6.41 -14.30
CA VAL A 53 22.12 -5.20 -13.86
C VAL A 53 20.97 -5.57 -12.93
N CYS A 54 20.21 -6.63 -13.23
CA CYS A 54 19.09 -7.04 -12.39
C CYS A 54 19.55 -7.62 -11.05
N VAL A 55 20.62 -8.43 -11.02
CA VAL A 55 21.18 -8.97 -9.77
C VAL A 55 21.77 -7.87 -8.89
N LEU A 56 22.53 -6.94 -9.48
CA LEU A 56 23.05 -5.77 -8.74
C LEU A 56 21.90 -4.90 -8.22
N GLY A 57 20.83 -4.73 -8.99
CA GLY A 57 19.60 -4.05 -8.57
C GLY A 57 18.96 -4.73 -7.35
N LEU A 58 18.82 -6.05 -7.34
CA LEU A 58 18.30 -6.81 -6.20
C LEU A 58 19.16 -6.63 -4.94
N ILE A 59 20.49 -6.77 -5.08
CA ILE A 59 21.42 -6.60 -3.97
C ILE A 59 21.31 -5.18 -3.41
N PHE A 60 21.26 -4.16 -4.28
CA PHE A 60 21.12 -2.77 -3.87
C PHE A 60 19.80 -2.52 -3.11
N ILE A 61 18.67 -3.06 -3.58
CA ILE A 61 17.37 -2.93 -2.88
C ILE A 61 17.37 -3.66 -1.53
N TYR A 62 18.07 -4.79 -1.45
CA TYR A 62 18.20 -5.57 -0.23
C TYR A 62 18.99 -4.80 0.84
N LEU A 63 20.13 -4.22 0.44
CA LEU A 63 21.01 -3.45 1.32
C LEU A 63 20.42 -2.08 1.72
N ASN A 64 19.77 -1.37 0.79
CA ASN A 64 19.27 -0.02 1.01
C ASN A 64 17.75 0.03 1.18
N LYS A 65 17.25 -0.38 2.35
CA LYS A 65 15.80 -0.41 2.66
C LYS A 65 15.11 0.97 2.65
N LYS A 66 15.87 2.08 2.73
CA LYS A 66 15.35 3.45 2.93
C LYS A 66 15.55 4.39 1.72
N THR A 67 16.28 3.99 0.69
CA THR A 67 16.46 4.84 -0.49
C THR A 67 15.21 4.85 -1.36
N GLU A 68 14.76 6.05 -1.72
CA GLU A 68 13.85 6.30 -2.85
C GLU A 68 14.55 5.81 -4.12
N LEU A 69 14.34 4.53 -4.45
CA LEU A 69 14.98 3.89 -5.58
C LEU A 69 14.50 4.50 -6.90
N PHE A 70 15.37 4.39 -7.91
CA PHE A 70 15.15 4.77 -9.30
C PHE A 70 13.71 4.56 -9.76
N ARG A 71 13.19 5.53 -10.54
CA ARG A 71 11.85 5.40 -11.14
C ARG A 71 11.79 4.08 -11.91
N LEU A 72 10.91 3.17 -11.47
CA LEU A 72 10.65 1.87 -12.10
C LEU A 72 10.56 1.98 -13.64
N SER A 73 9.94 3.04 -14.15
CA SER A 73 9.85 3.36 -15.58
C SER A 73 11.19 3.44 -16.32
N ILE A 74 12.25 3.96 -15.68
CA ILE A 74 13.60 4.05 -16.27
C ILE A 74 14.23 2.66 -16.35
N CYS A 75 14.14 1.87 -15.28
CA CYS A 75 14.62 0.49 -15.29
C CYS A 75 13.88 -0.34 -16.34
N SER A 76 12.56 -0.14 -16.46
CA SER A 76 11.71 -0.79 -17.44
C SER A 76 12.14 -0.50 -18.88
N ILE A 77 12.34 0.77 -19.27
CA ILE A 77 12.76 1.08 -20.64
C ILE A 77 14.15 0.51 -20.96
N VAL A 78 15.10 0.60 -20.00
CA VAL A 78 16.47 0.10 -20.20
C VAL A 78 16.48 -1.42 -20.39
N VAL A 79 15.83 -2.17 -19.49
CA VAL A 79 15.76 -3.63 -19.59
C VAL A 79 14.97 -4.07 -20.82
N GLY A 80 13.88 -3.36 -21.16
CA GLY A 80 13.10 -3.60 -22.37
C GLY A 80 13.92 -3.42 -23.66
N SER A 81 14.75 -2.38 -23.73
CA SER A 81 15.69 -2.16 -24.84
C SER A 81 16.78 -3.23 -24.91
N LEU A 82 17.27 -3.73 -23.78
CA LEU A 82 18.24 -4.84 -23.76
C LEU A 82 17.61 -6.14 -24.27
N TRP A 83 16.36 -6.45 -23.91
CA TRP A 83 15.63 -7.60 -24.47
C TRP A 83 15.41 -7.45 -25.98
N ALA A 84 15.03 -6.26 -26.43
CA ALA A 84 14.90 -5.97 -27.85
C ALA A 84 16.22 -6.21 -28.61
N TRP A 85 17.35 -5.79 -28.05
CA TRP A 85 18.68 -6.07 -28.62
C TRP A 85 19.00 -7.57 -28.62
N HIS A 86 18.69 -8.28 -27.53
CA HIS A 86 18.87 -9.73 -27.47
C HIS A 86 18.10 -10.46 -28.59
N ILE A 87 16.84 -10.07 -28.83
CA ILE A 87 16.00 -10.65 -29.88
C ILE A 87 16.64 -10.46 -31.26
N ILE A 88 17.18 -9.26 -31.56
CA ILE A 88 17.85 -8.98 -32.84
C ILE A 88 19.03 -9.93 -33.05
N LEU A 89 19.91 -10.06 -32.05
CA LEU A 89 21.09 -10.92 -32.15
C LEU A 89 20.76 -12.41 -32.26
N GLN A 90 19.65 -12.85 -31.68
CA GLN A 90 19.19 -14.23 -31.79
C GLN A 90 18.53 -14.50 -33.14
N PHE A 91 17.72 -13.57 -33.63
CA PHE A 91 17.05 -13.70 -34.91
C PHE A 91 18.04 -13.80 -36.08
N ASP A 92 19.09 -12.98 -36.07
CA ASP A 92 20.19 -13.04 -37.05
C ASP A 92 20.86 -14.42 -37.11
N LYS A 93 20.89 -15.15 -35.98
CA LYS A 93 21.47 -16.50 -35.88
C LYS A 93 20.50 -17.64 -36.22
N PHE A 94 19.20 -17.41 -36.09
CA PHE A 94 18.16 -18.39 -36.46
C PHE A 94 17.98 -18.46 -37.99
N GLY A 95 18.26 -17.37 -38.70
CA GLY A 95 17.89 -17.23 -40.12
C GLY A 95 16.37 -17.23 -40.32
N ASP A 96 15.92 -17.26 -41.58
CA ASP A 96 14.49 -17.20 -41.96
C ASP A 96 13.66 -18.44 -41.54
N TYR A 97 14.28 -19.47 -40.96
CA TYR A 97 13.69 -20.80 -40.83
C TYR A 97 12.67 -20.95 -39.69
N ASP A 98 12.71 -20.12 -38.64
CA ASP A 98 11.72 -20.21 -37.56
C ASP A 98 11.34 -18.85 -36.96
N LYS A 99 10.46 -18.13 -37.68
CA LYS A 99 9.85 -16.87 -37.22
C LYS A 99 8.98 -17.04 -35.96
N SER A 100 8.66 -18.27 -35.55
CA SER A 100 7.89 -18.54 -34.32
C SER A 100 8.64 -18.06 -33.06
N TYR A 101 9.97 -18.00 -33.11
CA TYR A 101 10.81 -17.47 -32.04
C TYR A 101 10.43 -16.03 -31.64
N LEU A 102 10.05 -15.18 -32.60
CA LEU A 102 9.68 -13.79 -32.35
C LEU A 102 8.44 -13.71 -31.45
N LEU A 103 7.41 -14.52 -31.73
CA LEU A 103 6.18 -14.57 -30.93
C LEU A 103 6.41 -15.15 -29.53
N VAL A 104 7.23 -16.20 -29.41
CA VAL A 104 7.57 -16.80 -28.11
C VAL A 104 8.37 -15.81 -27.23
N SER A 105 9.30 -15.08 -27.84
CA SER A 105 10.07 -14.05 -27.14
C SER A 105 9.18 -12.92 -26.65
N LEU A 106 8.27 -12.46 -27.53
CA LEU A 106 7.29 -11.42 -27.19
C LEU A 106 6.40 -11.86 -26.01
N LEU A 107 5.81 -13.06 -26.09
CA LEU A 107 4.98 -13.63 -25.03
C LEU A 107 5.71 -13.73 -23.69
N SER A 108 6.98 -14.17 -23.71
CA SER A 108 7.80 -14.28 -22.50
C SER A 108 8.02 -12.92 -21.84
N ILE A 109 8.32 -11.89 -22.63
CA ILE A 109 8.51 -10.51 -22.15
C ILE A 109 7.20 -9.96 -21.59
N PHE A 110 6.07 -10.19 -22.28
CA PHE A 110 4.75 -9.81 -21.77
C PHE A 110 4.46 -10.48 -20.43
N PHE A 111 4.75 -11.78 -20.28
CA PHE A 111 4.50 -12.51 -19.04
C PHE A 111 5.29 -11.92 -17.85
N ILE A 112 6.60 -11.69 -18.04
CA ILE A 112 7.46 -11.02 -17.05
C ILE A 112 6.87 -9.64 -16.69
N SER A 113 6.48 -8.88 -17.70
CA SER A 113 5.99 -7.51 -17.53
C SER A 113 4.64 -7.46 -16.80
N VAL A 114 3.70 -8.35 -17.15
CA VAL A 114 2.38 -8.41 -16.50
C VAL A 114 2.53 -8.74 -15.02
N ILE A 115 3.41 -9.69 -14.68
CA ILE A 115 3.60 -10.09 -13.28
C ILE A 115 4.32 -8.99 -12.48
N ALA A 116 5.39 -8.42 -13.02
CA ALA A 116 6.20 -7.46 -12.29
C ALA A 116 5.63 -6.04 -12.25
N LEU A 117 4.89 -5.63 -13.29
CA LEU A 117 4.53 -4.24 -13.56
C LEU A 117 3.01 -4.01 -13.62
N SER A 118 2.19 -4.96 -13.15
CA SER A 118 0.71 -4.86 -13.13
C SER A 118 0.19 -3.59 -12.47
N ASP A 119 0.91 -3.11 -11.46
CA ASP A 119 0.56 -1.92 -10.68
C ASP A 119 1.04 -0.59 -11.31
N ASN A 120 1.89 -0.65 -12.33
CA ASN A 120 2.46 0.54 -12.98
C ASN A 120 2.36 0.42 -14.50
N PHE A 121 1.21 0.83 -15.03
CA PHE A 121 0.88 0.78 -16.45
C PHE A 121 1.94 1.49 -17.34
N LEU A 122 2.48 2.63 -16.90
CA LEU A 122 3.50 3.34 -17.67
C LEU A 122 4.80 2.53 -17.77
N ALA A 123 5.27 1.97 -16.66
CA ALA A 123 6.46 1.14 -16.64
C ALA A 123 6.28 -0.13 -17.49
N PHE A 124 5.10 -0.75 -17.44
CA PHE A 124 4.75 -1.87 -18.31
C PHE A 124 4.89 -1.53 -19.80
N CYS A 125 4.26 -0.43 -20.25
CA CYS A 125 4.32 0.00 -21.65
C CYS A 125 5.76 0.28 -22.08
N LEU A 126 6.55 0.93 -21.23
CA LEU A 126 7.94 1.25 -21.50
C LEU A 126 8.85 0.01 -21.59
N HIS A 127 8.56 -1.05 -20.83
CA HIS A 127 9.33 -2.30 -20.90
C HIS A 127 9.04 -3.08 -22.18
N VAL A 128 7.77 -3.14 -22.59
CA VAL A 128 7.33 -4.01 -23.69
C VAL A 128 7.50 -3.33 -25.06
N ALA A 129 7.33 -2.01 -25.15
CA ALA A 129 7.35 -1.28 -26.42
C ALA A 129 8.60 -1.52 -27.29
N PRO A 130 9.85 -1.51 -26.75
CA PRO A 130 11.04 -1.77 -27.56
C PRO A 130 10.99 -3.17 -28.20
N SER A 131 10.60 -4.19 -27.44
CA SER A 131 10.59 -5.57 -27.92
C SER A 131 9.45 -5.81 -28.93
N THR A 132 8.28 -5.20 -28.72
CA THR A 132 7.19 -5.22 -29.69
C THR A 132 7.59 -4.58 -31.01
N GLY A 133 8.25 -3.40 -30.96
CA GLY A 133 8.73 -2.72 -32.16
C GLY A 133 9.74 -3.56 -32.94
N THR A 134 10.71 -4.15 -32.24
CA THR A 134 11.69 -5.07 -32.83
C THR A 134 11.01 -6.28 -33.47
N VAL A 135 10.04 -6.91 -32.81
CA VAL A 135 9.34 -8.08 -33.35
C VAL A 135 8.54 -7.73 -34.61
N ILE A 136 7.84 -6.59 -34.63
CA ILE A 136 7.11 -6.13 -35.83
C ILE A 136 8.08 -5.89 -36.98
N TYR A 137 9.22 -5.26 -36.71
CA TYR A 137 10.24 -4.96 -37.71
C TYR A 137 10.85 -6.24 -38.30
N LEU A 138 11.30 -7.17 -37.44
CA LEU A 138 11.96 -8.41 -37.87
C LEU A 138 11.00 -9.41 -38.53
N ASP A 139 9.74 -9.43 -38.13
CA ASP A 139 8.72 -10.27 -38.77
C ASP A 139 8.43 -9.83 -40.22
N GLY A 140 8.75 -8.58 -40.58
CA GLY A 140 8.49 -8.03 -41.90
C GLY A 140 7.00 -7.88 -42.20
N PHE A 141 6.18 -7.68 -41.16
CA PHE A 141 4.71 -7.56 -41.23
C PHE A 141 3.98 -8.83 -41.74
N THR A 142 4.64 -9.98 -41.78
CA THR A 142 4.04 -11.22 -42.31
C THR A 142 2.92 -11.78 -41.43
N HIS A 143 2.99 -11.56 -40.12
CA HIS A 143 2.05 -12.09 -39.11
C HIS A 143 1.42 -11.00 -38.25
N ILE A 144 1.14 -9.83 -38.83
CA ILE A 144 0.67 -8.65 -38.09
C ILE A 144 -0.58 -8.91 -37.24
N SER A 145 -1.51 -9.74 -37.72
CA SER A 145 -2.73 -10.08 -36.98
C SER A 145 -2.44 -10.88 -35.70
N LYS A 146 -1.49 -11.82 -35.75
CA LYS A 146 -1.05 -12.60 -34.58
C LYS A 146 -0.35 -11.70 -33.57
N ILE A 147 0.58 -10.86 -34.04
CA ILE A 147 1.32 -9.92 -33.19
C ILE A 147 0.35 -8.94 -32.51
N LEU A 148 -0.59 -8.37 -33.28
CA LEU A 148 -1.59 -7.45 -32.73
C LEU A 148 -2.46 -8.12 -31.67
N PHE A 149 -2.90 -9.36 -31.90
CA PHE A 149 -3.66 -10.12 -30.91
C PHE A 149 -2.84 -10.40 -29.63
N THR A 150 -1.58 -10.83 -29.78
CA THR A 150 -0.66 -11.06 -28.66
C THR A 150 -0.41 -9.81 -27.83
N VAL A 151 -0.38 -8.63 -28.45
CA VAL A 151 -0.19 -7.33 -27.78
C VAL A 151 -1.49 -6.82 -27.15
N ALA A 152 -2.62 -6.94 -27.85
CA ALA A 152 -3.90 -6.40 -27.43
C ALA A 152 -4.44 -7.09 -26.16
N LEU A 153 -4.34 -8.41 -26.06
CA LEU A 153 -4.94 -9.17 -24.95
C LEU A 153 -4.34 -8.80 -23.58
N PRO A 154 -3.00 -8.76 -23.39
CA PRO A 154 -2.40 -8.28 -22.15
C PRO A 154 -2.67 -6.80 -21.87
N LEU A 155 -2.69 -5.94 -22.91
CA LEU A 155 -2.97 -4.51 -22.74
C LEU A 155 -4.40 -4.25 -22.23
N ILE A 156 -5.39 -4.91 -22.83
CA ILE A 156 -6.79 -4.84 -22.38
C ILE A 156 -6.90 -5.37 -20.95
N GLY A 157 -6.30 -6.53 -20.67
CA GLY A 157 -6.30 -7.12 -19.33
C GLY A 157 -5.70 -6.20 -18.27
N LEU A 158 -4.54 -5.60 -18.54
CA LEU A 158 -3.89 -4.66 -17.62
C LEU A 158 -4.64 -3.34 -17.48
N TYR A 159 -5.22 -2.83 -18.56
CA TYR A 159 -6.05 -1.64 -18.48
C TYR A 159 -7.26 -1.86 -17.57
N LEU A 160 -7.98 -2.97 -17.74
CA LEU A 160 -9.10 -3.35 -16.89
C LEU A 160 -8.66 -3.58 -15.44
N HIS A 161 -7.53 -4.26 -15.22
CA HIS A 161 -6.97 -4.47 -13.89
C HIS A 161 -6.64 -3.15 -13.19
N HIS A 162 -6.00 -2.21 -13.90
CA HIS A 162 -5.68 -0.88 -13.37
C HIS A 162 -6.93 -0.07 -13.03
N MET A 163 -7.95 -0.14 -13.88
CA MET A 163 -9.25 0.49 -13.59
C MET A 163 -9.92 -0.11 -12.35
N MET A 164 -9.88 -1.45 -12.21
CA MET A 164 -10.44 -2.15 -11.06
C MET A 164 -9.72 -1.76 -9.77
N LEU A 165 -8.39 -1.69 -9.77
CA LEU A 165 -7.59 -1.23 -8.63
C LEU A 165 -7.96 0.20 -8.22
N LYS A 166 -8.01 1.14 -9.18
CA LYS A 166 -8.43 2.53 -8.90
C LYS A 166 -9.83 2.61 -8.31
N ARG A 167 -10.76 1.80 -8.82
CA ARG A 167 -12.14 1.75 -8.30
C ARG A 167 -12.18 1.18 -6.88
N SER A 168 -11.42 0.14 -6.61
CA SER A 168 -11.29 -0.47 -5.27
C SER A 168 -10.70 0.51 -4.25
N ASP A 169 -9.64 1.25 -4.63
CA ASP A 169 -9.03 2.27 -3.78
C ASP A 169 -10.02 3.40 -3.46
N ALA A 170 -10.76 3.87 -4.46
CA ALA A 170 -11.78 4.91 -4.28
C ALA A 170 -12.91 4.42 -3.35
N PHE A 171 -13.33 3.17 -3.48
CA PHE A 171 -14.34 2.56 -2.61
C PHE A 171 -13.84 2.45 -1.17
N THR A 172 -12.63 1.91 -0.97
CA THR A 172 -12.00 1.77 0.35
C THR A 172 -11.87 3.13 1.05
N ARG A 173 -11.45 4.18 0.33
CA ARG A 173 -11.38 5.55 0.87
C ARG A 173 -12.74 6.06 1.33
N ARG A 174 -13.81 5.84 0.56
CA ARG A 174 -15.18 6.22 0.93
C ARG A 174 -15.68 5.47 2.17
N MET A 175 -15.42 4.17 2.25
CA MET A 175 -15.78 3.37 3.42
C MET A 175 -15.07 3.85 4.67
N LEU A 176 -13.77 4.13 4.58
CA LEU A 176 -13.01 4.70 5.69
C LEU A 176 -13.59 6.04 6.14
N THR A 177 -13.87 6.98 5.21
CA THR A 177 -14.46 8.28 5.59
C THR A 177 -15.82 8.12 6.26
N ASN A 178 -16.65 7.19 5.79
CA ASN A 178 -17.95 6.92 6.40
C ASN A 178 -17.79 6.37 7.82
N LEU A 179 -16.93 5.37 8.02
CA LEU A 179 -16.62 4.80 9.34
C LEU A 179 -16.15 5.88 10.33
N TYR A 180 -15.27 6.79 9.90
CA TYR A 180 -14.83 7.89 10.74
C TYR A 180 -15.97 8.85 11.07
N SER A 181 -16.84 9.16 10.10
CA SER A 181 -17.99 10.04 10.35
C SER A 181 -19.01 9.42 11.32
N GLU A 182 -19.26 8.11 11.21
CA GLU A 182 -20.14 7.38 12.14
C GLU A 182 -19.52 7.30 13.54
N ARG A 183 -18.23 6.98 13.63
CA ARG A 183 -17.50 7.02 14.90
C ARG A 183 -17.59 8.40 15.56
N GLN A 184 -17.46 9.48 14.79
CA GLN A 184 -17.61 10.83 15.32
C GLN A 184 -19.02 11.09 15.82
N LYS A 185 -20.06 10.70 15.07
CA LYS A 185 -21.46 10.82 15.52
C LYS A 185 -21.71 10.07 16.83
N PHE A 186 -21.20 8.84 16.96
CA PHE A 186 -21.32 8.08 18.21
C PHE A 186 -20.54 8.73 19.36
N SER A 187 -19.34 9.27 19.09
CA SER A 187 -18.58 10.04 20.07
C SER A 187 -19.36 11.27 20.53
N ASP A 188 -19.98 12.00 19.60
CA ASP A 188 -20.77 13.19 19.89
C ASP A 188 -22.05 12.82 20.66
N LEU A 189 -22.69 11.70 20.33
CA LEU A 189 -23.88 11.19 21.05
C LEU A 189 -23.56 10.55 22.40
N SER A 190 -22.30 10.23 22.68
CA SER A 190 -21.91 9.64 23.95
C SER A 190 -22.25 10.60 25.09
N MET A 191 -22.91 10.08 26.14
CA MET A 191 -23.13 10.79 27.40
C MET A 191 -21.94 10.65 28.36
N ILE A 192 -20.99 9.79 28.02
CA ILE A 192 -19.85 9.42 28.85
C ILE A 192 -18.58 9.89 28.16
N ASP A 193 -17.70 10.51 28.94
CA ASP A 193 -16.34 10.84 28.53
C ASP A 193 -15.51 9.55 28.43
N PRO A 194 -14.97 9.19 27.25
CA PRO A 194 -14.30 7.90 27.04
C PRO A 194 -12.97 7.78 27.78
N LEU A 195 -12.33 8.89 28.16
CA LEU A 195 -11.07 8.88 28.91
C LEU A 195 -11.32 8.56 30.39
N THR A 196 -12.23 9.30 31.03
CA THR A 196 -12.45 9.22 32.47
C THR A 196 -13.53 8.21 32.86
N GLY A 197 -14.41 7.82 31.91
CA GLY A 197 -15.58 6.99 32.15
C GLY A 197 -16.69 7.69 32.94
N LEU A 198 -16.57 9.01 33.17
CA LEU A 198 -17.59 9.82 33.85
C LEU A 198 -18.59 10.39 32.84
N TYR A 199 -19.73 10.89 33.32
CA TYR A 199 -20.61 11.67 32.45
C TYR A 199 -19.87 12.88 31.91
N ASN A 200 -19.91 13.07 30.59
CA ASN A 200 -19.48 14.34 30.00
C ASN A 200 -20.52 15.42 30.31
N ARG A 201 -20.23 16.67 29.93
CA ARG A 201 -21.13 17.82 30.21
C ARG A 201 -22.58 17.57 29.78
N ARG A 202 -22.79 16.94 28.61
CA ARG A 202 -24.12 16.60 28.10
C ARG A 202 -24.80 15.51 28.94
N GLY A 203 -24.07 14.45 29.26
CA GLY A 203 -24.55 13.39 30.13
C GLY A 203 -24.93 13.89 31.53
N LEU A 204 -24.12 14.79 32.09
CA LEU A 204 -24.38 15.41 33.37
C LEU A 204 -25.65 16.27 33.32
N GLN A 205 -25.80 17.12 32.30
CA GLN A 205 -26.97 17.97 32.13
C GLN A 205 -28.26 17.15 32.03
N ASN A 206 -28.28 16.13 31.17
CA ASN A 206 -29.43 15.23 31.05
C ASN A 206 -29.76 14.53 32.37
N LYS A 207 -28.73 14.12 33.14
CA LYS A 207 -28.94 13.48 34.43
C LYS A 207 -29.51 14.46 35.46
N LEU A 208 -29.02 15.70 35.49
CA LEU A 208 -29.52 16.76 36.36
C LEU A 208 -30.98 17.11 36.04
N GLU A 209 -31.34 17.27 34.77
CA GLU A 209 -32.74 17.50 34.35
C GLU A 209 -33.67 16.37 34.79
N THR A 210 -33.22 15.12 34.69
CA THR A 210 -33.98 13.96 35.17
C THR A 210 -34.15 13.98 36.70
N VAL A 211 -33.10 14.29 37.43
CA VAL A 211 -33.11 14.31 38.91
C VAL A 211 -34.01 15.44 39.43
N PHE A 212 -33.90 16.64 38.87
CA PHE A 212 -34.72 17.79 39.28
C PHE A 212 -36.20 17.65 38.94
N SER A 213 -36.56 16.85 37.93
CA SER A 213 -37.96 16.60 37.58
C SER A 213 -38.61 15.51 38.43
N GLN A 214 -37.83 14.57 38.98
CA GLN A 214 -38.35 13.42 39.73
C GLN A 214 -38.38 13.64 41.25
N ASP A 215 -37.48 14.46 41.79
CA ASP A 215 -37.38 14.70 43.23
C ASP A 215 -37.31 16.21 43.54
N LYS A 216 -38.19 16.67 44.43
CA LYS A 216 -38.24 18.07 44.90
C LYS A 216 -37.34 18.33 46.11
N SER A 217 -36.55 17.35 46.53
CA SER A 217 -35.57 17.50 47.60
C SER A 217 -34.47 18.53 47.26
N SER A 218 -33.73 18.97 48.28
CA SER A 218 -32.60 19.88 48.09
C SER A 218 -31.40 19.14 47.51
N HIS A 219 -30.91 19.60 46.36
CA HIS A 219 -29.77 19.02 45.65
C HIS A 219 -28.54 19.93 45.77
N TYR A 220 -27.35 19.35 45.90
CA TYR A 220 -26.08 20.07 45.98
C TYR A 220 -25.16 19.63 44.84
N VAL A 221 -24.52 20.60 44.18
CA VAL A 221 -23.54 20.37 43.11
C VAL A 221 -22.18 20.84 43.59
N MET A 222 -21.16 19.99 43.44
CA MET A 222 -19.77 20.31 43.75
C MET A 222 -18.99 20.40 42.44
N LEU A 223 -18.35 21.54 42.21
CA LEU A 223 -17.42 21.74 41.10
C LEU A 223 -16.00 21.52 41.63
N LEU A 224 -15.24 20.67 40.95
CA LEU A 224 -13.87 20.30 41.32
C LEU A 224 -12.96 20.63 40.14
N ASP A 225 -11.80 21.20 40.42
CA ASP A 225 -10.73 21.42 39.45
C ASP A 225 -9.43 20.79 39.96
N ILE A 226 -8.56 20.36 39.05
CA ILE A 226 -7.25 19.79 39.43
C ILE A 226 -6.23 20.92 39.41
N ASP A 227 -5.73 21.28 40.57
CA ASP A 227 -4.74 22.34 40.72
C ASP A 227 -3.48 22.07 39.87
N HIS A 228 -3.00 23.11 39.18
CA HIS A 228 -1.77 23.09 38.38
C HIS A 228 -1.69 21.99 37.31
N PHE A 229 -2.82 21.45 36.83
CA PHE A 229 -2.83 20.34 35.87
C PHE A 229 -2.09 20.65 34.56
N LYS A 230 -2.10 21.92 34.12
CA LYS A 230 -1.33 22.36 32.94
C LYS A 230 0.18 22.19 33.14
N ALA A 231 0.71 22.60 34.29
CA ALA A 231 2.14 22.47 34.59
C ALA A 231 2.57 20.99 34.68
N TYR A 232 1.68 20.11 35.16
CA TYR A 232 1.90 18.67 35.12
C TYR A 232 2.02 18.15 33.68
N ASN A 233 1.09 18.55 32.79
CA ASN A 233 1.15 18.18 31.37
C ASN A 233 2.41 18.71 30.68
N ASP A 234 2.82 19.93 30.99
CA ASP A 234 4.00 20.55 30.41
C ASP A 234 5.30 19.82 30.84
N ASN A 235 5.34 19.25 32.05
CA ASN A 235 6.51 18.55 32.58
C ASN A 235 6.57 17.05 32.24
N TYR A 236 5.42 16.38 32.11
CA TYR A 236 5.33 14.92 31.94
C TYR A 236 4.67 14.47 30.62
N GLY A 237 4.18 15.41 29.82
CA GLY A 237 3.50 15.15 28.55
C GLY A 237 2.04 14.74 28.71
N HIS A 238 1.24 14.98 27.66
CA HIS A 238 -0.21 14.75 27.66
C HIS A 238 -0.62 13.31 28.01
N SER A 239 0.15 12.31 27.57
CA SER A 239 -0.16 10.91 27.88
C SER A 239 -0.11 10.58 29.38
N MET A 240 0.75 11.27 30.15
CA MET A 240 0.78 11.13 31.61
C MET A 240 -0.37 11.90 32.27
N GLY A 241 -0.72 13.07 31.72
CA GLY A 241 -1.92 13.81 32.10
C GLY A 241 -3.19 12.98 32.01
N ASP A 242 -3.38 12.28 30.89
CA ASP A 242 -4.53 11.40 30.67
C ASP A 242 -4.63 10.30 31.74
N GLN A 243 -3.49 9.70 32.12
CA GLN A 243 -3.46 8.71 33.20
C GLN A 243 -3.81 9.30 34.56
N ALA A 244 -3.37 10.54 34.83
CA ALA A 244 -3.73 11.24 36.05
C ALA A 244 -5.25 11.49 36.11
N LEU A 245 -5.88 11.93 35.01
CA LEU A 245 -7.33 12.11 34.90
C LEU A 245 -8.10 10.80 35.16
N VAL A 246 -7.64 9.68 34.60
CA VAL A 246 -8.24 8.35 34.84
C VAL A 246 -8.18 7.96 36.33
N ARG A 247 -7.06 8.24 37.00
CA ARG A 247 -6.92 7.92 38.43
C ARG A 247 -7.79 8.81 39.31
N VAL A 248 -7.85 10.11 39.01
CA VAL A 248 -8.71 11.05 39.72
C VAL A 248 -10.18 10.69 39.53
N SER A 249 -10.61 10.36 38.31
CA SER A 249 -11.98 9.96 38.05
C SER A 249 -12.38 8.67 38.78
N ALA A 250 -11.46 7.70 38.87
CA ALA A 250 -11.67 6.49 39.65
C ALA A 250 -11.82 6.80 41.15
N ALA A 251 -10.95 7.64 41.72
CA ALA A 251 -11.01 8.03 43.14
C ALA A 251 -12.32 8.76 43.47
N ILE A 252 -12.77 9.68 42.60
CA ILE A 252 -14.06 10.37 42.74
C ILE A 252 -15.21 9.37 42.74
N ARG A 253 -15.23 8.44 41.77
CA ARG A 253 -16.28 7.43 41.66
C ARG A 253 -16.37 6.55 42.90
N ASP A 254 -15.23 6.12 43.44
CA ASP A 254 -15.18 5.25 44.61
C ASP A 254 -15.63 5.97 45.88
N ALA A 255 -15.21 7.24 46.05
CA ALA A 255 -15.67 8.08 47.14
C ALA A 255 -17.19 8.26 47.14
N VAL A 256 -17.79 8.53 45.96
CA VAL A 256 -19.25 8.72 45.83
C VAL A 256 -20.02 7.41 46.02
N ARG A 257 -19.53 6.27 45.50
CA ARG A 257 -20.19 4.96 45.66
C ARG A 257 -20.28 4.51 47.11
N SER A 258 -19.26 4.82 47.93
CA SER A 258 -19.22 4.44 49.34
C SER A 258 -20.36 5.04 50.18
N ARG A 259 -20.92 6.19 49.77
CA ARG A 259 -22.03 6.86 50.49
C ARG A 259 -23.43 6.34 50.15
N GLY A 260 -23.59 5.57 49.07
CA GLY A 260 -24.89 5.03 48.65
C GLY A 260 -25.39 3.79 49.42
N ARG A 261 -24.58 3.21 50.31
CA ARG A 261 -24.97 2.02 51.13
C ARG A 261 -24.86 2.24 52.64
N GLY A 262 -24.51 3.45 53.10
CA GLY A 262 -24.23 3.73 54.52
C GLY A 262 -25.34 4.46 55.26
N GLY A 263 -26.61 4.27 54.90
CA GLY A 263 -27.76 5.04 55.43
C GLY A 263 -28.83 4.22 56.16
N SER A 264 -28.56 2.98 56.57
CA SER A 264 -29.45 2.24 57.49
C SER A 264 -28.66 1.84 58.72
N LEU A 265 -28.50 2.77 59.66
CA LEU A 265 -28.11 2.47 61.04
C LEU A 265 -28.63 3.59 61.97
N ARG A 266 -29.73 3.25 62.66
CA ARG A 266 -30.16 3.70 64.01
C ARG A 266 -30.17 5.22 64.30
N ARG A 267 -31.38 5.76 64.50
CA ARG A 267 -32.05 5.81 65.82
C ARG A 267 -33.54 6.06 65.64
#